data_AF-A0A7C4RWA0-F1
#
_entry.id   AF-A0A7C4RWA0-F1
#
_cell.length_a   1.000
_cell.length_b   1.000
_cell.length_c   1.000
_cell.angle_alpha   90.00
_cell.angle_beta   90.00
_cell.angle_gamma   90.00
#
_symmetry.space_group_name_H-M   'P 1'
#
loop_
_entity.id
_entity.type
_entity.pdbx_description
1 polymer ?
#
loop_
_entity_poly.entity_id
_entity_poly.type
_entity_poly.pdbx_seq_one_letter_code
_entity_poly.pdbx_strand_id
1 'polypeptide(L)'
;MIKCTFRKRGEYFVEFEIFGHANYDEKGKDIVCAAVSTVSQHTARALKKEGAIVQVVDTGKLKVERIADSEVSQRFVVELMETLIDLSEQYPKYIRVNVEVNDDAH
;
A
#
# COMPACT_ATOMS: atom_id res chain seq x y z
N MET A 1 4.95 13.85 -2.60
CA MET A 1 5.47 12.73 -1.80
C MET A 1 4.36 11.73 -1.60
N ILE A 2 4.56 10.52 -2.10
CA ILE A 2 3.73 9.34 -1.89
C ILE A 2 4.09 8.76 -0.51
N LYS A 3 3.08 8.48 0.30
CA LYS A 3 3.25 7.83 1.60
C LYS A 3 2.51 6.50 1.58
N CYS A 4 3.20 5.43 1.91
CA CYS A 4 2.68 4.09 2.01
C CYS A 4 2.80 3.65 3.48
N THR A 5 1.69 3.35 4.13
CA THR A 5 1.66 2.87 5.51
C THR A 5 1.04 1.49 5.54
N PHE A 6 1.74 0.53 6.13
CA PHE A 6 1.25 -0.82 6.36
C PHE A 6 1.05 -1.02 7.86
N ARG A 7 -0.08 -1.61 8.25
CA ARG A 7 -0.39 -1.87 9.66
C ARG A 7 -0.49 -3.37 9.93
N LYS A 8 0.19 -3.79 10.99
CA LYS A 8 0.17 -5.16 11.50
C LYS A 8 -0.59 -5.28 12.81
N ARG A 9 -1.17 -6.46 13.03
CA ARG A 9 -1.64 -6.95 14.32
C ARG A 9 -0.96 -8.28 14.59
N GLY A 10 0.00 -8.29 15.52
CA GLY A 10 0.98 -9.36 15.62
C GLY A 10 1.78 -9.48 14.32
N GLU A 11 1.87 -10.69 13.77
CA GLU A 11 2.62 -10.95 12.52
C GLU A 11 1.83 -10.60 11.24
N TYR A 12 0.51 -10.42 11.33
CA TYR A 12 -0.36 -10.30 10.18
C TYR A 12 -0.59 -8.85 9.78
N PHE A 13 -0.47 -8.55 8.50
CA PHE A 13 -0.95 -7.31 7.93
C PHE A 13 -2.48 -7.30 7.92
N VAL A 14 -3.06 -6.27 8.52
CA VAL A 14 -4.52 -6.09 8.62
C VAL A 14 -5.02 -4.94 7.75
N GLU A 15 -4.13 -4.02 7.40
CA GLU A 15 -4.46 -2.81 6.65
C GLU A 15 -3.24 -2.24 5.93
N PHE A 16 -3.47 -1.55 4.81
CA PHE A 16 -2.53 -0.58 4.27
C PHE A 16 -3.22 0.66 3.72
N GLU A 17 -2.47 1.75 3.66
CA GLU A 17 -2.90 3.04 3.12
C GLU A 17 -1.82 3.63 2.22
N ILE A 18 -2.21 4.12 1.03
CA ILE A 18 -1.32 4.79 0.10
C ILE A 18 -1.91 6.15 -0.27
N PHE A 19 -1.18 7.22 0.07
CA PHE A 19 -1.57 8.60 -0.15
C PHE A 19 -0.62 9.33 -1.10
N GLY A 20 -1.15 10.26 -1.91
CA GLY A 20 -0.36 11.20 -2.71
C GLY A 20 0.08 10.70 -4.09
N HIS A 21 -0.52 9.61 -4.58
CA HIS A 21 -0.18 8.96 -5.85
C HIS A 21 -0.85 9.56 -7.11
N ALA A 22 -1.61 10.65 -6.97
CA ALA A 22 -2.34 11.26 -8.09
C ALA A 22 -2.07 12.75 -8.31
N ASN A 23 -1.11 13.33 -7.60
CA ASN A 23 -0.72 14.72 -7.86
C ASN A 23 0.32 14.74 -9.00
N TYR A 24 -0.12 15.17 -10.18
CA TYR A 24 0.72 15.46 -11.35
C TYR A 24 1.27 16.88 -11.22
N ASP A 25 2.53 17.03 -10.80
CA ASP A 25 3.13 18.38 -10.69
C ASP A 25 4.60 18.43 -11.14
N GLU A 26 5.29 17.29 -11.28
CA GLU A 26 6.72 17.27 -11.62
C GLU A 26 7.07 16.21 -12.67
N LYS A 27 7.93 16.57 -13.61
CA LYS A 27 8.42 15.68 -14.67
C LYS A 27 9.13 14.47 -14.02
N GLY A 28 8.64 13.25 -14.30
CA GLY A 28 9.15 12.00 -13.71
C GLY A 28 8.36 11.50 -12.50
N LYS A 29 7.68 12.39 -11.76
CA LYS A 29 6.74 12.00 -10.69
C LYS A 29 5.57 11.18 -11.25
N ASP A 30 5.13 11.49 -12.46
CA ASP A 30 4.02 10.81 -13.13
C ASP A 30 4.30 9.31 -13.37
N ILE A 31 5.56 8.97 -13.68
CA ILE A 31 6.00 7.57 -13.86
C ILE A 31 5.97 6.83 -12.52
N VAL A 32 6.46 7.47 -11.47
CA VAL A 32 6.45 6.91 -10.10
C VAL A 32 5.01 6.73 -9.60
N CYS A 33 4.15 7.74 -9.80
CA CYS A 33 2.73 7.69 -9.50
C CYS A 33 2.02 6.56 -10.25
N ALA A 34 2.31 6.39 -11.55
CA ALA A 34 1.74 5.31 -12.36
C ALA A 34 2.15 3.93 -11.82
N ALA A 35 3.45 3.72 -11.54
CA ALA A 35 3.95 2.48 -10.98
C ALA A 35 3.28 2.12 -9.65
N VAL A 36 3.26 3.07 -8.70
CA VAL A 36 2.60 2.89 -7.39
C VAL A 36 1.10 2.62 -7.55
N SER A 37 0.42 3.35 -8.44
CA SER A 37 -1.01 3.17 -8.68
C SER A 37 -1.32 1.78 -9.25
N THR A 38 -0.54 1.33 -10.23
CA THR A 38 -0.76 0.03 -10.87
C THR A 38 -0.58 -1.12 -9.88
N VAL A 39 0.54 -1.16 -9.15
CA VAL A 39 0.82 -2.27 -8.23
C VAL A 39 -0.18 -2.28 -7.06
N SER A 40 -0.49 -1.11 -6.50
CA SER A 40 -1.38 -1.01 -5.35
C SER A 40 -2.84 -1.35 -5.70
N GLN A 41 -3.35 -0.89 -6.84
CA GLN A 41 -4.69 -1.24 -7.30
C GLN A 41 -4.79 -2.69 -7.77
N HIS A 42 -3.71 -3.27 -8.31
CA HIS A 42 -3.67 -4.70 -8.61
C HIS A 42 -3.82 -5.52 -7.34
N THR A 43 -2.98 -5.27 -6.34
CA THR A 43 -3.01 -5.97 -5.05
C THR A 43 -4.34 -5.75 -4.32
N ALA A 44 -4.86 -4.52 -4.29
CA ALA A 44 -6.17 -4.24 -3.68
C ALA A 44 -7.30 -5.05 -4.31
N ARG A 45 -7.30 -5.22 -5.65
CA ARG A 45 -8.29 -6.06 -6.34
C ARG A 45 -8.16 -7.54 -5.99
N ALA A 46 -6.94 -8.05 -5.81
CA ALA A 46 -6.72 -9.43 -5.37
C ALA A 46 -7.25 -9.63 -3.94
N LEU A 47 -6.86 -8.76 -3.01
CA LEU A 47 -7.30 -8.82 -1.61
C LEU A 47 -8.81 -8.64 -1.44
N LYS A 48 -9.43 -7.81 -2.29
CA LYS A 48 -10.90 -7.64 -2.29
C LYS A 48 -11.63 -8.97 -2.59
N LYS A 49 -11.07 -9.82 -3.45
CA LYS A 49 -11.65 -11.14 -3.75
C LYS A 49 -11.53 -12.08 -2.54
N GLU A 50 -10.52 -11.89 -1.71
CA GLU A 50 -10.30 -12.61 -0.44
C GLU A 50 -11.09 -12.00 0.74
N GLY A 51 -11.93 -10.98 0.50
CA GLY A 51 -12.81 -10.40 1.51
C GLY A 51 -12.32 -9.09 2.16
N ALA A 52 -11.21 -8.53 1.71
CA ALA A 52 -10.75 -7.23 2.19
C ALA A 52 -11.70 -6.09 1.77
N ILE A 53 -11.79 -5.05 2.60
CA ILE A 53 -12.52 -3.82 2.30
C ILE A 53 -11.57 -2.86 1.57
N VAL A 54 -11.93 -2.45 0.36
CA VAL A 54 -11.14 -1.49 -0.44
C VAL A 54 -11.91 -0.19 -0.57
N GLN A 55 -11.26 0.91 -0.17
CA GLN A 55 -11.78 2.27 -0.30
C GLN A 55 -10.81 3.11 -1.14
N VAL A 56 -11.33 3.74 -2.18
CA VAL A 56 -10.62 4.77 -2.93
C VAL A 56 -11.24 6.10 -2.51
N VAL A 57 -10.47 6.91 -1.79
CA VAL A 57 -10.91 8.19 -1.25
C VAL A 57 -10.27 9.29 -2.10
N ASP A 58 -11.10 9.99 -2.86
CA ASP A 58 -10.71 11.04 -3.80
C ASP A 58 -9.62 10.61 -4.80
N THR A 59 -9.02 11.58 -5.50
CA THR A 59 -7.97 11.30 -6.48
C THR A 59 -6.72 10.70 -5.86
N GLY A 60 -6.42 10.89 -4.57
CA GLY A 60 -5.08 10.67 -4.03
C GLY A 60 -4.90 9.57 -2.98
N LYS A 61 -5.95 8.84 -2.56
CA LYS A 61 -5.87 7.92 -1.42
C LYS A 61 -6.49 6.54 -1.71
N LEU A 62 -5.71 5.49 -1.51
CA LEU A 62 -6.16 4.10 -1.50
C LEU A 62 -6.02 3.56 -0.07
N LYS A 63 -7.09 2.98 0.47
CA LYS A 63 -7.11 2.32 1.77
C LYS A 63 -7.65 0.90 1.60
N VAL A 64 -6.95 -0.08 2.16
CA VAL A 64 -7.38 -1.49 2.18
C VAL A 64 -7.37 -1.99 3.61
N GLU A 65 -8.51 -2.47 4.10
CA GLU A 65 -8.75 -2.89 5.47
C GLU A 65 -9.25 -4.33 5.53
N ARG A 66 -9.20 -4.95 6.72
CA ARG A 66 -9.69 -6.33 6.96
C ARG A 66 -9.03 -7.34 6.03
N ILE A 67 -7.72 -7.18 5.81
CA ILE A 67 -6.91 -8.13 5.06
C ILE A 67 -6.96 -9.48 5.80
N ALA A 68 -7.27 -10.55 5.07
CA ALA A 68 -7.34 -11.89 5.64
C ALA A 68 -5.96 -12.36 6.09
N ASP A 69 -5.92 -13.20 7.13
CA ASP A 69 -4.72 -13.89 7.63
C ASP A 69 -4.34 -15.12 6.76
N SER A 70 -4.99 -15.29 5.60
CA SER A 70 -4.65 -16.34 4.65
C SER A 70 -3.26 -16.14 4.05
N GLU A 71 -2.55 -17.24 3.78
CA GLU A 71 -1.22 -17.23 3.16
C GLU A 71 -1.20 -16.39 1.88
N VAL A 72 -2.22 -16.54 1.03
CA VAL A 72 -2.37 -15.79 -0.21
C VAL A 72 -2.46 -14.29 0.05
N SER A 73 -3.35 -13.86 0.95
CA SER A 73 -3.53 -12.44 1.26
C SER A 73 -2.27 -11.82 1.85
N GLN A 74 -1.64 -12.51 2.80
CA GLN A 74 -0.40 -12.03 3.42
C GLN A 74 0.73 -11.94 2.40
N ARG A 75 0.87 -12.92 1.51
CA ARG A 75 1.87 -12.88 0.44
C ARG A 75 1.66 -11.68 -0.48
N PHE A 76 0.43 -11.42 -0.91
CA PHE A 76 0.12 -10.25 -1.74
C PHE A 76 0.50 -8.91 -1.08
N VAL A 77 0.29 -8.78 0.24
CA VAL A 77 0.64 -7.55 0.98
C VAL A 77 2.15 -7.43 1.18
N VAL A 78 2.83 -8.53 1.51
CA VAL A 78 4.30 -8.56 1.64
C VAL A 78 4.95 -8.15 0.32
N GLU A 79 4.56 -8.75 -0.80
CA GLU A 79 5.13 -8.46 -2.11
C GLU A 79 4.85 -7.01 -2.55
N LEU A 80 3.66 -6.47 -2.22
CA LEU A 80 3.35 -5.05 -2.43
C LEU A 80 4.29 -4.15 -1.60
N MET A 81 4.50 -4.47 -0.32
CA MET A 81 5.37 -3.70 0.57
C MET A 81 6.81 -3.71 0.07
N GLU A 82 7.36 -4.88 -0.26
CA GLU A 82 8.73 -5.02 -0.78
C GLU A 82 8.90 -4.25 -2.10
N THR A 83 7.95 -4.37 -3.02
CA THR A 83 7.97 -3.59 -4.28
C THR A 83 7.98 -2.08 -4.01
N LEU A 84 7.22 -1.60 -3.02
CA LEU A 84 7.20 -0.17 -2.68
C LEU A 84 8.46 0.28 -1.95
N ILE A 85 9.12 -0.61 -1.21
CA ILE A 85 10.44 -0.36 -0.61
C ILE A 85 11.48 -0.20 -1.72
N ASP A 86 11.54 -1.13 -2.68
CA ASP A 86 12.45 -1.06 -3.82
C ASP A 86 12.27 0.23 -4.63
N LEU A 87 11.01 0.62 -4.86
CA LEU A 87 10.69 1.89 -5.52
C LEU A 87 11.09 3.09 -4.66
N SER A 88 10.99 3.01 -3.34
CA SER A 88 11.42 4.08 -2.44
C SER A 88 12.94 4.26 -2.39
N GLU A 89 13.70 3.18 -2.54
CA GLU A 89 15.17 3.24 -2.63
C GLU A 89 15.63 3.86 -3.95
N GLN A 90 14.93 3.55 -5.05
CA GLN A 90 15.20 4.14 -6.36
C GLN A 90 14.72 5.60 -6.46
N TYR A 91 13.62 5.94 -5.77
CA TYR A 91 12.94 7.23 -5.85
C TYR A 91 12.69 7.85 -4.45
N PRO A 92 13.72 8.06 -3.61
CA PRO A 92 13.56 8.43 -2.19
C PRO A 92 13.00 9.84 -1.98
N LYS A 93 13.06 10.70 -3.01
CA LYS A 93 12.42 12.02 -3.01
C LYS A 93 10.89 11.94 -3.17
N TYR A 94 10.38 10.82 -3.68
CA TYR A 94 9.00 10.69 -4.11
C TYR A 94 8.18 9.71 -3.29
N ILE A 95 8.80 8.68 -2.69
CA ILE A 95 8.09 7.63 -1.93
C ILE A 95 8.67 7.51 -0.52
N ARG A 96 7.80 7.28 0.47
CA ARG A 96 8.16 6.79 1.80
C ARG A 96 7.27 5.63 2.20
N VAL A 97 7.87 4.58 2.76
CA VAL A 97 7.18 3.39 3.27
C VAL A 97 7.35 3.32 4.79
N ASN A 98 6.25 3.11 5.51
CA ASN A 98 6.22 2.92 6.95
C ASN A 98 5.48 1.63 7.30
N VAL A 99 5.96 0.94 8.33
CA VAL A 99 5.28 -0.23 8.91
C VAL A 99 4.98 0.08 10.37
N GLU A 100 3.70 -0.01 10.74
CA GLU A 100 3.19 0.23 12.09
C GLU A 100 2.73 -1.11 12.68
N VAL A 101 3.12 -1.39 13.92
CA VAL A 101 2.67 -2.57 14.67
C VAL A 101 1.77 -2.09 15.79
N ASN A 102 0.51 -2.52 15.79
CA ASN A 102 -0.41 -2.26 16.89
C ASN A 102 -0.44 -3.49 17.81
N ASP A 103 0.21 -3.38 18.96
CA ASP A 103 0.27 -4.42 20.00
C ASP A 103 -0.91 -4.38 20.98
N ASP A 104 -1.95 -3.59 20.68
CA ASP A 104 -3.16 -3.50 21.50
C ASP A 104 -4.07 -4.73 21.31
N ALA A 105 -3.60 -5.88 21.78
CA ALA A 105 -4.41 -7.02 22.15
C ALA A 105 -4.30 -7.18 23.68
N HIS A 106 -5.26 -6.58 24.40
CA HIS A 106 -5.60 -6.98 25.77
C HIS A 106 -6.91 -7.76 25.72
#